data_AF-K1YYZ6-F1
#
_entry.id   AF-K1YYZ6-F1
#
_cell.length_a   1.000
_cell.length_b   1.000
_cell.length_c   1.000
_cell.angle_alpha   90.00
_cell.angle_beta   90.00
_cell.angle_gamma   90.00
#
_symmetry.space_group_name_H-M   'P 1'
#
loop_
_entity.id
_entity.type
_entity.pdbx_description
1 polymer ?
#
loop_
_entity_poly.entity_id
_entity_poly.type
_entity_poly.pdbx_seq_one_letter_code
_entity_poly.pdbx_strand_id
1 'polypeptide(L)'
;MMSQTRFKIFTWLFLGFLVLGVNACTSQARDEHNGSADGSVDEVPPADDGSGDDGTGDGTGDENGGDTGGGDEGGSGSQDTDGDGVTDDVDEFPTDPAETNDTDGDGVGDNSDNCVSDLNADQTDTDADGLGDTCDNCADLGNEAQTDTDSDGAGDVCDAFPDDATETTDTDGDGVGDNTDAFPDDATETTDTDGDGIGDNSDAFPEDPDETVDTDGDGVGDNSDAFPTDPDESADSDGDGLGDNEDTDDDDDGFDAVADGGSDCDDTNAAVNPDAAEIFDLADNDCDGVADLGMDLGDSTSVGTGKNMYDSLGFKVAFIGDVNGDGYADMAASAPYND
;
A
#
# COMPACT_ATOMS: atom_id res chain seq x y z
N MET A 1 -7.29 -39.55 41.42
CA MET A 1 -8.30 -39.41 40.35
C MET A 1 -7.51 -39.08 39.08
N MET A 2 -7.70 -39.91 38.06
CA MET A 2 -6.85 -39.99 36.86
C MET A 2 -6.93 -38.72 36.01
N SER A 3 -5.75 -38.22 35.62
CA SER A 3 -5.52 -37.22 34.58
C SER A 3 -5.99 -37.75 33.23
N GLN A 4 -6.83 -36.98 32.53
CA GLN A 4 -7.27 -37.27 31.16
C GLN A 4 -6.82 -36.12 30.26
N THR A 5 -5.64 -36.28 29.66
CA THR A 5 -5.12 -35.41 28.61
C THR A 5 -5.72 -35.89 27.28
N ARG A 6 -6.67 -35.12 26.72
CA ARG A 6 -7.26 -35.41 25.39
C ARG A 6 -6.42 -34.73 24.31
N PHE A 7 -5.65 -35.53 23.58
CA PHE A 7 -5.01 -35.13 22.32
C PHE A 7 -6.10 -34.99 21.24
N LYS A 8 -6.29 -33.79 20.69
CA LYS A 8 -7.08 -33.56 19.47
C LYS A 8 -6.16 -33.77 18.26
N ILE A 9 -6.47 -34.77 17.45
CA ILE A 9 -5.80 -35.05 16.17
C ILE A 9 -6.50 -34.18 15.11
N PHE A 10 -5.82 -33.14 14.62
CA PHE A 10 -6.27 -32.39 13.45
C PHE A 10 -5.99 -33.20 12.20
N THR A 11 -7.05 -33.61 11.52
CA THR A 11 -6.99 -34.32 10.23
C THR A 11 -7.01 -33.27 9.13
N TRP A 12 -5.90 -33.09 8.43
CA TRP A 12 -5.82 -32.23 7.24
C TRP A 12 -6.54 -32.91 6.07
N LEU A 13 -7.69 -32.36 5.68
CA LEU A 13 -8.41 -32.75 4.47
C LEU A 13 -7.88 -31.90 3.32
N PHE A 14 -6.99 -32.47 2.50
CA PHE A 14 -6.60 -31.89 1.21
C PHE A 14 -7.81 -31.92 0.26
N LEU A 15 -8.42 -30.76 0.01
CA LEU A 15 -9.40 -30.59 -1.06
C LEU A 15 -8.72 -29.89 -2.23
N GLY A 16 -8.44 -30.66 -3.28
CA GLY A 16 -7.88 -30.15 -4.53
C GLY A 16 -8.89 -29.29 -5.27
N PHE A 17 -8.53 -28.03 -5.52
CA PHE A 17 -9.28 -27.16 -6.42
C PHE A 17 -8.86 -27.40 -7.88
N LEU A 18 -9.88 -27.72 -8.65
CA LEU A 18 -9.89 -27.93 -10.09
C LEU A 18 -9.68 -26.58 -10.79
N VAL A 19 -8.59 -26.47 -11.56
CA VAL A 19 -8.33 -25.37 -12.49
C VAL A 19 -9.39 -25.39 -13.60
N LEU A 20 -10.26 -24.39 -13.63
CA LEU A 20 -11.07 -24.04 -14.79
C LEU A 20 -10.56 -22.71 -15.34
N GLY A 21 -9.80 -22.81 -16.42
CA GLY A 21 -9.33 -21.66 -17.18
C GLY A 21 -10.49 -20.97 -17.89
N VAL A 22 -10.60 -19.67 -17.66
CA VAL A 22 -11.38 -18.74 -18.47
C VAL A 22 -10.42 -17.91 -19.30
N ASN A 23 -10.53 -18.06 -20.62
CA ASN A 23 -9.86 -17.27 -21.64
C ASN A 23 -10.29 -15.81 -21.54
N ALA A 24 -9.38 -14.91 -21.14
CA ALA A 24 -9.51 -13.49 -21.40
C ALA A 24 -8.80 -13.14 -22.72
N CYS A 25 -9.56 -12.51 -23.60
CA CYS A 25 -9.23 -12.17 -24.97
C CYS A 25 -8.18 -11.05 -25.03
N THR A 26 -7.02 -11.34 -25.61
CA THR A 26 -5.99 -10.35 -25.94
C THR A 26 -6.47 -9.44 -27.08
N SER A 27 -6.65 -8.15 -26.78
CA SER A 27 -6.76 -7.09 -27.79
C SER A 27 -5.38 -6.45 -27.99
N GLN A 28 -4.61 -6.99 -28.95
CA GLN A 28 -3.47 -6.28 -29.54
C GLN A 28 -3.99 -5.13 -30.40
N ALA A 29 -3.72 -3.89 -29.99
CA ALA A 29 -3.62 -2.77 -30.92
C ALA A 29 -2.13 -2.56 -31.24
N ARG A 30 -1.70 -3.04 -32.40
CA ARG A 30 -0.53 -2.53 -33.10
C ARG A 30 -1.03 -1.40 -34.00
N ASP A 31 -0.49 -0.19 -33.84
CA ASP A 31 -0.29 0.68 -34.99
C ASP A 31 0.96 1.55 -34.84
N GLU A 32 1.84 1.28 -35.80
CA GLU A 32 3.00 1.92 -36.42
C GLU A 32 3.68 3.20 -35.87
N HIS A 33 5.02 3.10 -35.84
CA HIS A 33 6.02 4.18 -35.93
C HIS A 33 5.70 5.23 -37.02
N ASN A 34 5.94 6.52 -36.72
CA ASN A 34 6.92 7.34 -37.46
C ASN A 34 7.20 8.71 -36.77
N GLY A 35 8.47 8.89 -36.38
CA GLY A 35 9.29 10.11 -36.40
C GLY A 35 8.69 11.52 -36.22
N SER A 36 9.19 12.24 -35.20
CA SER A 36 9.92 13.50 -35.45
C SER A 36 10.74 13.93 -34.25
N ALA A 37 11.97 14.32 -34.55
CA ALA A 37 12.96 14.89 -33.64
C ALA A 37 12.73 16.38 -33.46
N ASP A 38 12.84 16.85 -32.22
CA ASP A 38 13.02 18.24 -31.79
C ASP A 38 13.36 18.15 -30.28
N GLY A 39 14.51 18.51 -29.72
CA GLY A 39 15.48 19.52 -30.15
C GLY A 39 15.64 20.58 -29.05
N SER A 40 15.98 20.19 -27.82
CA SER A 40 16.29 21.14 -26.74
C SER A 40 17.45 20.65 -25.87
N VAL A 41 18.66 21.02 -26.28
CA VAL A 41 19.82 21.11 -25.39
C VAL A 41 19.85 22.52 -24.83
N ASP A 42 19.72 22.64 -23.51
CA ASP A 42 19.96 23.87 -22.78
C ASP A 42 21.46 24.16 -22.77
N GLU A 43 21.87 25.25 -23.40
CA GLU A 43 23.24 25.74 -23.38
C GLU A 43 23.53 26.56 -22.11
N VAL A 44 24.51 26.10 -21.35
CA VAL A 44 25.16 26.84 -20.26
C VAL A 44 26.27 27.73 -20.85
N PRO A 45 26.40 29.01 -20.44
CA PRO A 45 27.34 29.97 -21.03
C PRO A 45 28.81 29.76 -20.59
N PRO A 46 29.80 30.28 -21.35
CA PRO A 46 31.22 30.03 -21.11
C PRO A 46 31.84 30.96 -20.04
N ALA A 47 32.70 30.39 -19.20
CA ALA A 47 33.76 31.06 -18.45
C ALA A 47 35.09 30.81 -19.20
N ASP A 48 35.70 31.83 -19.81
CA ASP A 48 36.75 32.71 -19.26
C ASP A 48 38.06 31.96 -18.92
N ASP A 49 38.87 31.69 -19.96
CA ASP A 49 40.24 31.21 -19.86
C ASP A 49 41.24 32.37 -20.03
N GLY A 50 41.72 32.85 -18.89
CA GLY A 50 42.75 33.87 -18.81
C GLY A 50 44.14 33.38 -19.22
N SER A 51 44.81 34.24 -20.01
CA SER A 51 46.27 34.48 -20.07
C SER A 51 47.20 33.46 -20.73
N GLY A 52 47.40 33.65 -22.04
CA GLY A 52 48.70 33.40 -22.69
C GLY A 52 49.49 34.70 -22.80
N ASP A 53 50.69 34.74 -22.19
CA ASP A 53 51.69 35.79 -22.35
C ASP A 53 52.80 35.28 -23.30
N ASP A 54 52.83 35.83 -24.51
CA ASP A 54 53.80 35.54 -25.57
C ASP A 54 54.79 36.69 -25.76
N GLY A 55 55.60 36.95 -24.74
CA GLY A 55 56.76 37.85 -24.82
C GLY A 55 57.93 37.25 -25.61
N THR A 56 57.97 37.44 -26.93
CA THR A 56 59.22 37.29 -27.73
C THR A 56 59.98 38.61 -27.80
N GLY A 57 61.25 38.59 -27.36
CA GLY A 57 62.14 39.76 -27.35
C GLY A 57 63.63 39.39 -27.39
N ASP A 58 64.16 39.44 -28.61
CA ASP A 58 65.55 39.59 -29.09
C ASP A 58 66.61 40.17 -28.11
N GLY A 59 67.85 39.64 -28.19
CA GLY A 59 69.02 40.46 -27.87
C GLY A 59 70.35 39.76 -27.54
N THR A 60 71.15 39.51 -28.59
CA THR A 60 72.64 39.63 -28.64
C THR A 60 73.54 38.66 -27.85
N GLY A 61 74.53 38.10 -28.56
CA GLY A 61 75.54 37.20 -28.01
C GLY A 61 76.77 37.85 -27.37
N ASP A 62 77.62 36.99 -26.82
CA ASP A 62 79.04 37.23 -26.57
C ASP A 62 79.80 35.91 -26.68
N GLU A 63 81.02 35.99 -27.19
CA GLU A 63 81.86 34.87 -27.58
C GLU A 63 82.92 34.53 -26.52
N ASN A 64 83.37 33.28 -26.54
CA ASN A 64 84.69 32.77 -26.11
C ASN A 64 85.00 32.68 -24.61
N GLY A 65 85.43 31.48 -24.19
CA GLY A 65 86.29 31.31 -23.02
C GLY A 65 86.28 29.88 -22.49
N GLY A 66 87.26 29.08 -22.91
CA GLY A 66 87.47 27.76 -22.32
C GLY A 66 87.87 27.84 -20.85
N ASP A 67 87.40 26.87 -20.08
CA ASP A 67 88.07 26.45 -18.85
C ASP A 67 88.24 24.93 -18.88
N THR A 68 89.49 24.52 -18.65
CA THR A 68 89.94 23.14 -18.57
C THR A 68 90.34 22.88 -17.13
N GLY A 69 89.59 22.01 -16.46
CA GLY A 69 89.86 21.48 -15.11
C GLY A 69 88.53 21.16 -14.46
N GLY A 70 88.20 19.94 -14.03
CA GLY A 70 89.02 18.90 -13.44
C GLY A 70 88.47 18.65 -12.04
N GLY A 71 87.77 17.52 -11.86
CA GLY A 71 87.06 17.14 -10.63
C GLY A 71 85.61 17.63 -10.70
N ASP A 72 84.60 16.79 -10.82
CA ASP A 72 84.34 15.59 -10.04
C ASP A 72 83.63 14.57 -10.93
N GLU A 73 83.92 13.29 -10.75
CA GLU A 73 83.01 12.24 -11.21
C GLU A 73 81.79 12.27 -10.27
N GLY A 74 80.99 13.32 -10.38
CA GLY A 74 79.66 13.38 -9.77
C GLY A 74 78.81 12.39 -10.51
N GLY A 75 78.78 11.15 -10.01
CA GLY A 75 77.80 10.18 -10.45
C GLY A 75 76.44 10.86 -10.46
N SER A 76 75.65 10.57 -11.49
CA SER A 76 74.21 10.70 -11.46
C SER A 76 73.67 9.73 -10.39
N GLY A 77 74.06 9.95 -9.13
CA GLY A 77 73.40 9.37 -7.99
C GLY A 77 72.09 10.10 -7.91
N SER A 78 71.02 9.41 -8.26
CA SER A 78 69.67 9.75 -7.87
C SER A 78 69.72 10.22 -6.41
N GLN A 79 69.28 11.46 -6.19
CA GLN A 79 69.28 12.06 -4.86
C GLN A 79 68.33 11.24 -3.97
N ASP A 80 68.69 11.08 -2.71
CA ASP A 80 67.94 10.35 -1.69
C ASP A 80 68.13 11.19 -0.42
N THR A 81 67.18 12.08 -0.19
CA THR A 81 67.33 13.21 0.73
C THR A 81 67.16 12.78 2.19
N ASP A 82 66.35 11.78 2.49
CA ASP A 82 66.12 11.28 3.85
C ASP A 82 66.79 9.92 4.16
N GLY A 83 67.32 9.23 3.14
CA GLY A 83 68.17 8.06 3.28
C GLY A 83 67.40 6.75 3.51
N ASP A 84 66.13 6.68 3.13
CA ASP A 84 65.30 5.48 3.27
C ASP A 84 65.52 4.43 2.16
N GLY A 85 66.23 4.82 1.10
CA GLY A 85 66.62 3.97 -0.01
C GLY A 85 65.74 4.08 -1.26
N VAL A 86 64.74 4.96 -1.26
CA VAL A 86 64.04 5.46 -2.46
C VAL A 86 64.67 6.80 -2.85
N THR A 87 64.57 7.18 -4.12
CA THR A 87 65.23 8.38 -4.63
C THR A 87 64.21 9.49 -4.83
N ASP A 88 64.61 10.75 -4.62
CA ASP A 88 63.76 11.94 -4.66
C ASP A 88 62.89 12.07 -5.94
N ASP A 89 63.24 11.41 -7.04
CA ASP A 89 62.49 11.42 -8.30
C ASP A 89 61.37 10.36 -8.39
N VAL A 90 61.34 9.42 -7.44
CA VAL A 90 60.36 8.33 -7.33
C VAL A 90 59.63 8.36 -5.98
N ASP A 91 60.26 8.95 -4.97
CA ASP A 91 59.73 9.14 -3.63
C ASP A 91 58.72 10.29 -3.60
N GLU A 92 57.48 10.00 -3.18
CA GLU A 92 56.44 11.02 -3.04
C GLU A 92 56.64 11.86 -1.76
N PHE A 93 57.42 11.36 -0.80
CA PHE A 93 57.79 12.06 0.43
C PHE A 93 59.31 12.20 0.62
N PRO A 94 60.04 12.94 -0.24
CA PRO A 94 61.52 13.00 -0.26
C PRO A 94 62.24 13.51 1.01
N THR A 95 61.51 13.81 2.08
CA THR A 95 62.08 14.31 3.34
C THR A 95 61.60 13.53 4.56
N ASP A 96 60.73 12.54 4.38
CA ASP A 96 60.20 11.70 5.44
C ASP A 96 60.63 10.24 5.24
N PRO A 97 61.68 9.77 5.93
CA PRO A 97 62.22 8.42 5.72
C PRO A 97 61.30 7.29 6.21
N ALA A 98 60.11 7.62 6.73
CA ALA A 98 59.08 6.65 7.11
C ALA A 98 58.03 6.43 6.00
N GLU A 99 58.00 7.25 4.96
CA GLU A 99 56.98 7.21 3.91
C GLU A 99 57.64 7.30 2.53
N THR A 100 57.19 6.48 1.58
CA THR A 100 57.74 6.51 0.21
C THR A 100 56.67 6.64 -0.87
N ASN A 101 55.42 6.28 -0.54
CA ASN A 101 54.31 6.17 -1.48
C ASN A 101 53.08 6.85 -0.89
N ASP A 102 52.29 7.43 -1.77
CA ASP A 102 50.95 7.97 -1.51
C ASP A 102 50.02 7.36 -2.57
N THR A 103 49.31 6.29 -2.19
CA THR A 103 48.54 5.49 -3.14
C THR A 103 47.34 6.25 -3.71
N ASP A 104 46.71 7.10 -2.92
CA ASP A 104 45.50 7.83 -3.31
C ASP A 104 45.75 9.31 -3.65
N GLY A 105 46.89 9.88 -3.22
CA GLY A 105 47.31 11.23 -3.51
C GLY A 105 46.73 12.28 -2.57
N ASP A 106 46.37 11.91 -1.34
CA ASP A 106 45.77 12.82 -0.35
C ASP A 106 46.81 13.65 0.44
N GLY A 107 48.09 13.27 0.36
CA GLY A 107 49.21 13.91 1.05
C GLY A 107 49.59 13.27 2.40
N VAL A 108 49.00 12.15 2.77
CA VAL A 108 49.39 11.25 3.86
C VAL A 108 50.03 10.01 3.26
N GLY A 109 51.19 9.58 3.79
CA GLY A 109 51.89 8.42 3.24
C GLY A 109 51.26 7.10 3.66
N ASP A 110 51.35 6.09 2.79
CA ASP A 110 50.73 4.76 2.95
C ASP A 110 50.98 4.10 4.33
N ASN A 111 52.11 4.36 5.01
CA ASN A 111 52.39 3.73 6.32
C ASN A 111 51.70 4.45 7.49
N SER A 112 51.31 5.71 7.31
CA SER A 112 50.59 6.53 8.29
C SER A 112 49.11 6.68 7.96
N ASP A 113 48.72 6.32 6.74
CA ASP A 113 47.37 6.43 6.21
C ASP A 113 46.45 5.29 6.71
N ASN A 114 45.39 5.65 7.44
CA ASN A 114 44.37 4.72 7.90
C ASN A 114 43.32 4.35 6.83
N CYS A 115 43.41 4.94 5.63
CA CYS A 115 42.64 4.58 4.44
C CYS A 115 43.47 4.67 3.14
N VAL A 116 44.52 3.86 3.03
CA VAL A 116 45.51 3.81 1.91
C VAL A 116 44.95 3.99 0.47
N SER A 117 43.70 3.63 0.20
CA SER A 117 43.10 3.75 -1.14
C SER A 117 42.10 4.89 -1.32
N ASP A 118 41.72 5.59 -0.25
CA ASP A 118 40.57 6.47 -0.20
C ASP A 118 40.88 7.80 0.50
N LEU A 119 40.92 8.87 -0.30
CA LEU A 119 41.34 10.22 0.10
C LEU A 119 40.75 10.66 1.46
N ASN A 120 41.59 10.79 2.48
CA ASN A 120 41.17 11.19 3.82
C ASN A 120 42.31 11.90 4.59
N ALA A 121 42.84 13.00 4.04
CA ALA A 121 44.00 13.70 4.60
C ALA A 121 43.84 14.22 6.05
N ASP A 122 42.61 14.23 6.59
CA ASP A 122 42.33 14.56 8.00
C ASP A 122 42.51 13.37 8.95
N GLN A 123 42.60 12.15 8.40
CA GLN A 123 42.83 10.88 9.09
C GLN A 123 41.85 10.68 10.25
N THR A 124 40.59 11.09 10.03
CA THR A 124 39.53 10.92 11.02
C THR A 124 39.26 9.42 11.19
N ASP A 125 39.25 8.98 12.46
CA ASP A 125 38.98 7.62 12.91
C ASP A 125 38.21 7.75 14.22
N THR A 126 36.88 7.64 14.12
CA THR A 126 35.93 8.02 15.16
C THR A 126 35.91 7.02 16.31
N ASP A 127 36.06 5.72 16.02
CA ASP A 127 36.01 4.65 17.02
C ASP A 127 37.39 4.10 17.45
N ALA A 128 38.46 4.56 16.79
CA ALA A 128 39.85 4.22 17.03
C ALA A 128 40.18 2.73 16.79
N ASP A 129 39.56 2.10 15.80
CA ASP A 129 39.85 0.72 15.39
C ASP A 129 41.05 0.61 14.43
N GLY A 130 41.52 1.74 13.89
CA GLY A 130 42.67 1.84 12.99
C GLY A 130 42.32 1.92 11.51
N LEU A 131 41.04 1.95 11.16
CA LEU A 131 40.53 2.34 9.84
C LEU A 131 39.95 3.74 9.92
N GLY A 132 40.15 4.54 8.87
CA GLY A 132 39.57 5.88 8.82
C GLY A 132 38.10 5.85 8.46
N ASP A 133 37.33 6.84 8.93
CA ASP A 133 35.88 6.99 8.69
C ASP A 133 35.51 6.90 7.20
N THR A 134 36.43 7.29 6.29
CA THR A 134 36.22 7.28 4.84
C THR A 134 36.16 5.86 4.25
N CYS A 135 36.92 4.91 4.82
CA CYS A 135 37.03 3.54 4.32
C CYS A 135 36.46 2.50 5.30
N ASP A 136 35.84 2.96 6.39
CA ASP A 136 35.20 2.13 7.40
C ASP A 136 33.70 1.96 7.12
N ASN A 137 33.27 0.72 6.91
CA ASN A 137 31.86 0.36 6.72
C ASN A 137 31.02 0.39 8.02
N CYS A 138 31.64 0.70 9.16
CA CYS A 138 31.01 0.97 10.46
C CYS A 138 31.78 2.03 11.28
N ALA A 139 31.97 3.24 10.77
CA ALA A 139 32.78 4.32 11.37
C ALA A 139 32.59 4.64 12.88
N ASP A 140 31.45 4.27 13.49
CA ASP A 140 31.17 4.49 14.91
C ASP A 140 31.42 3.25 15.79
N LEU A 141 31.72 2.09 15.20
CA LEU A 141 31.78 0.77 15.84
C LEU A 141 32.94 -0.10 15.32
N GLY A 142 34.00 -0.17 16.13
CA GLY A 142 35.24 -0.80 15.67
C GLY A 142 35.10 -2.22 15.14
N ASN A 143 35.58 -2.42 13.94
CA ASN A 143 35.50 -3.63 13.15
C ASN A 143 36.65 -3.72 12.12
N GLU A 144 37.89 -3.80 12.61
CA GLU A 144 39.12 -4.06 11.84
C GLU A 144 39.00 -5.10 10.70
N ALA A 145 38.06 -6.04 10.81
CA ALA A 145 37.81 -7.08 9.81
C ALA A 145 36.95 -6.63 8.60
N GLN A 146 36.25 -5.49 8.70
CA GLN A 146 35.38 -4.90 7.66
C GLN A 146 34.50 -5.96 7.00
N THR A 147 33.91 -6.83 7.83
CA THR A 147 33.03 -7.88 7.33
C THR A 147 31.70 -7.25 6.98
N ASP A 148 31.23 -7.53 5.76
CA ASP A 148 29.97 -7.07 5.18
C ASP A 148 29.44 -8.26 4.38
N THR A 149 28.49 -8.98 4.99
CA THR A 149 28.06 -10.30 4.57
C THR A 149 27.19 -10.26 3.31
N ASP A 150 26.38 -9.22 3.13
CA ASP A 150 25.47 -9.07 2.01
C ASP A 150 25.91 -8.00 0.97
N SER A 151 26.99 -7.28 1.27
CA SER A 151 27.66 -6.32 0.39
C SER A 151 26.84 -5.07 0.07
N ASP A 152 26.08 -4.56 1.05
CA ASP A 152 25.31 -3.32 0.92
C ASP A 152 26.06 -2.06 1.37
N GLY A 153 27.23 -2.23 2.00
CA GLY A 153 28.11 -1.17 2.46
C GLY A 153 28.00 -0.85 3.96
N ALA A 154 27.06 -1.45 4.70
CA ALA A 154 27.09 -1.48 6.15
C ALA A 154 27.85 -2.74 6.61
N GLY A 155 28.77 -2.59 7.58
CA GLY A 155 29.45 -3.75 8.14
C GLY A 155 28.55 -4.53 9.11
N ASP A 156 28.78 -5.85 9.20
CA ASP A 156 28.01 -6.79 10.05
C ASP A 156 27.86 -6.34 11.53
N VAL A 157 28.75 -5.47 12.03
CA VAL A 157 28.70 -5.00 13.43
C VAL A 157 27.74 -3.84 13.66
N CYS A 158 27.47 -3.04 12.61
CA CYS A 158 26.59 -1.88 12.66
C CYS A 158 25.31 -2.07 11.85
N ASP A 159 25.18 -3.22 11.19
CA ASP A 159 24.01 -3.64 10.44
C ASP A 159 23.04 -4.47 11.32
N ALA A 160 21.79 -4.02 11.42
CA ALA A 160 20.73 -4.74 12.12
C ALA A 160 20.29 -6.02 11.38
N PHE A 161 20.48 -6.09 10.06
CA PHE A 161 20.11 -7.21 9.19
C PHE A 161 21.27 -7.67 8.27
N PRO A 162 22.37 -8.26 8.81
CA PRO A 162 23.59 -8.60 8.06
C PRO A 162 23.47 -9.59 6.89
N ASP A 163 22.28 -10.14 6.64
CA ASP A 163 22.02 -11.09 5.56
C ASP A 163 21.03 -10.52 4.52
N ASP A 164 20.58 -9.26 4.68
CA ASP A 164 19.60 -8.58 3.83
C ASP A 164 20.08 -7.20 3.37
N ALA A 165 20.73 -7.17 2.20
CA ALA A 165 21.28 -5.98 1.57
C ALA A 165 20.25 -4.85 1.23
N THR A 166 18.98 -5.03 1.58
CA THR A 166 17.94 -4.00 1.45
C THR A 166 17.56 -3.36 2.77
N GLU A 167 18.14 -3.80 3.89
CA GLU A 167 17.87 -3.27 5.22
C GLU A 167 19.13 -3.22 6.07
N THR A 168 19.40 -2.06 6.68
CA THR A 168 20.56 -1.89 7.57
C THR A 168 20.18 -1.41 8.97
N THR A 169 19.00 -0.81 9.10
CA THR A 169 18.59 -0.05 10.29
C THR A 169 17.27 -0.60 10.84
N ASP A 170 17.21 -0.71 12.16
CA ASP A 170 16.02 -1.07 12.96
C ASP A 170 15.95 -0.03 14.10
N THR A 171 15.26 1.07 13.85
CA THR A 171 15.32 2.26 14.70
C THR A 171 14.69 2.03 16.07
N ASP A 172 13.62 1.24 16.15
CA ASP A 172 12.90 0.96 17.39
C ASP A 172 13.22 -0.42 18.04
N GLY A 173 13.93 -1.29 17.30
CA GLY A 173 14.47 -2.55 17.79
C GLY A 173 13.44 -3.67 17.86
N ASP A 174 12.39 -3.64 17.04
CA ASP A 174 11.34 -4.65 17.04
C ASP A 174 11.59 -5.83 16.09
N GLY A 175 12.60 -5.70 15.22
CA GLY A 175 13.06 -6.71 14.29
C GLY A 175 12.47 -6.63 12.89
N VAL A 176 11.73 -5.58 12.55
CA VAL A 176 11.40 -5.18 11.18
C VAL A 176 12.29 -4.00 10.79
N GLY A 177 12.88 -4.04 9.60
CA GLY A 177 13.81 -2.99 9.15
C GLY A 177 13.08 -1.73 8.71
N ASP A 178 13.74 -0.58 8.87
CA ASP A 178 13.17 0.74 8.63
C ASP A 178 12.62 0.95 7.20
N ASN A 179 13.16 0.25 6.17
CA ASN A 179 12.63 0.40 4.81
C ASN A 179 11.32 -0.38 4.59
N THR A 180 11.09 -1.42 5.38
CA THR A 180 9.91 -2.29 5.33
C THR A 180 8.86 -1.87 6.36
N ASP A 181 9.28 -1.28 7.46
CA ASP A 181 8.42 -0.86 8.56
C ASP A 181 7.58 0.38 8.19
N ALA A 182 6.26 0.27 8.37
CA ALA A 182 5.35 1.40 8.21
C ALA A 182 5.49 2.45 9.34
N PHE A 183 5.98 2.04 10.52
CA PHE A 183 6.19 2.87 11.71
C PHE A 183 7.58 2.64 12.33
N PRO A 184 8.68 3.06 11.67
CA PRO A 184 10.06 2.77 12.13
C PRO A 184 10.47 3.29 13.52
N ASP A 185 9.62 4.11 14.16
CA ASP A 185 9.86 4.70 15.49
C ASP A 185 8.98 4.06 16.59
N ASP A 186 8.09 3.12 16.25
CA ASP A 186 7.14 2.49 17.17
C ASP A 186 7.18 0.96 17.11
N ALA A 187 7.98 0.38 18.01
CA ALA A 187 8.19 -1.06 18.15
C ALA A 187 6.93 -1.91 18.46
N THR A 188 5.76 -1.29 18.52
CA THR A 188 4.48 -1.97 18.68
C THR A 188 3.64 -2.02 17.42
N GLU A 189 4.06 -1.36 16.34
CA GLU A 189 3.36 -1.29 15.05
C GLU A 189 4.35 -1.47 13.91
N THR A 190 4.16 -2.47 13.05
CA THR A 190 5.07 -2.72 11.90
C THR A 190 4.39 -2.62 10.55
N THR A 191 3.06 -2.55 10.55
CA THR A 191 2.24 -2.78 9.36
C THR A 191 1.05 -1.85 9.38
N ASP A 192 0.76 -1.27 8.22
CA ASP A 192 -0.39 -0.41 7.93
C ASP A 192 -1.01 -0.97 6.64
N THR A 193 -1.98 -1.86 6.79
CA THR A 193 -2.46 -2.69 5.69
C THR A 193 -3.26 -1.88 4.66
N ASP A 194 -3.96 -0.83 5.07
CA ASP A 194 -4.78 0.01 4.19
C ASP A 194 -4.19 1.41 3.91
N GLY A 195 -3.16 1.82 4.65
CA GLY A 195 -2.39 3.03 4.39
C GLY A 195 -3.00 4.30 4.98
N ASP A 196 -3.80 4.20 6.04
CA ASP A 196 -4.44 5.35 6.69
C ASP A 196 -3.56 6.03 7.75
N GLY A 197 -2.45 5.39 8.12
CA GLY A 197 -1.47 5.88 9.08
C GLY A 197 -1.71 5.49 10.53
N ILE A 198 -2.64 4.57 10.83
CA ILE A 198 -2.74 3.84 12.10
C ILE A 198 -2.25 2.41 11.87
N GLY A 199 -1.42 1.89 12.77
CA GLY A 199 -0.88 0.54 12.63
C GLY A 199 -1.90 -0.55 12.93
N ASP A 200 -1.79 -1.68 12.24
CA ASP A 200 -2.71 -2.83 12.31
C ASP A 200 -2.97 -3.33 13.75
N ASN A 201 -2.06 -3.15 14.72
CA ASN A 201 -2.30 -3.59 16.10
C ASN A 201 -3.16 -2.60 16.90
N SER A 202 -3.20 -1.33 16.50
CA SER A 202 -3.98 -0.26 17.13
C SER A 202 -5.26 0.09 16.36
N ASP A 203 -5.34 -0.32 15.10
CA ASP A 203 -6.49 -0.11 14.24
C ASP A 203 -7.60 -1.16 14.49
N ALA A 204 -8.82 -0.68 14.70
CA ALA A 204 -10.00 -1.54 14.82
C ALA A 204 -10.42 -2.16 13.47
N PHE A 205 -10.10 -1.50 12.35
CA PHE A 205 -10.43 -1.95 10.99
C PHE A 205 -9.22 -1.91 10.02
N PRO A 206 -8.20 -2.77 10.21
CA PRO A 206 -6.94 -2.74 9.43
C PRO A 206 -7.02 -2.91 7.90
N GLU A 207 -8.21 -3.10 7.34
CA GLU A 207 -8.41 -3.24 5.89
C GLU A 207 -9.30 -2.12 5.31
N ASP A 208 -9.79 -1.20 6.13
CA ASP A 208 -10.68 -0.10 5.75
C ASP A 208 -10.08 1.27 6.09
N PRO A 209 -9.45 1.95 5.10
CA PRO A 209 -8.69 3.18 5.36
C PRO A 209 -9.57 4.38 5.72
N ASP A 210 -10.90 4.21 5.69
CA ASP A 210 -11.84 5.23 6.12
C ASP A 210 -12.23 5.04 7.61
N GLU A 211 -11.97 3.91 8.28
CA GLU A 211 -12.41 3.59 9.66
C GLU A 211 -11.23 3.15 10.54
N THR A 212 -10.98 3.81 11.68
CA THR A 212 -9.85 3.46 12.58
C THR A 212 -10.23 3.10 14.02
N VAL A 213 -11.44 3.48 14.42
CA VAL A 213 -11.88 3.43 15.81
C VAL A 213 -13.27 2.81 15.85
N ASP A 214 -13.45 1.87 16.78
CA ASP A 214 -14.74 1.29 17.16
C ASP A 214 -14.89 1.53 18.67
N THR A 215 -15.56 2.62 19.03
CA THR A 215 -15.57 3.12 20.41
C THR A 215 -16.38 2.20 21.35
N ASP A 216 -17.40 1.51 20.86
CA ASP A 216 -18.26 0.64 21.68
C ASP A 216 -18.14 -0.86 21.39
N GLY A 217 -17.45 -1.25 20.31
CA GLY A 217 -17.08 -2.62 20.00
C GLY A 217 -18.20 -3.40 19.30
N ASP A 218 -19.11 -2.73 18.60
CA ASP A 218 -20.22 -3.37 17.88
C ASP A 218 -19.83 -3.88 16.48
N GLY A 219 -18.68 -3.44 15.97
CA GLY A 219 -18.11 -3.82 14.68
C GLY A 219 -18.47 -2.89 13.52
N VAL A 220 -19.09 -1.74 13.77
CA VAL A 220 -19.21 -0.60 12.85
C VAL A 220 -18.28 0.50 13.36
N GLY A 221 -17.46 1.06 12.47
CA GLY A 221 -16.50 2.07 12.92
C GLY A 221 -17.16 3.43 13.14
N ASP A 222 -16.54 4.24 14.00
CA ASP A 222 -17.06 5.51 14.52
C ASP A 222 -17.47 6.52 13.43
N ASN A 223 -16.96 6.42 12.18
CA ASN A 223 -17.39 7.33 11.11
C ASN A 223 -18.54 6.82 10.24
N SER A 224 -18.80 5.52 10.24
CA SER A 224 -20.02 4.93 9.66
C SER A 224 -21.13 4.72 10.67
N ASP A 225 -20.81 4.76 11.96
CA ASP A 225 -21.75 4.57 13.06
C ASP A 225 -22.49 5.88 13.41
N ALA A 226 -23.82 5.84 13.35
CA ALA A 226 -24.67 6.95 13.77
C ALA A 226 -24.68 7.15 15.30
N PHE A 227 -24.39 6.09 16.07
CA PHE A 227 -24.31 6.09 17.53
C PHE A 227 -23.01 5.45 18.06
N PRO A 228 -21.83 6.11 17.89
CA PRO A 228 -20.49 5.56 18.23
C PRO A 228 -20.21 5.20 19.70
N THR A 229 -21.21 5.18 20.57
CA THR A 229 -21.02 4.83 21.99
C THR A 229 -22.11 3.88 22.50
N ASP A 230 -23.04 3.48 21.64
CA ASP A 230 -24.12 2.57 21.97
C ASP A 230 -23.99 1.28 21.14
N PRO A 231 -23.43 0.20 21.73
CA PRO A 231 -23.10 -1.00 20.98
C PRO A 231 -24.33 -1.82 20.54
N ASP A 232 -25.53 -1.35 20.88
CA ASP A 232 -26.80 -1.93 20.46
C ASP A 232 -27.46 -1.12 19.31
N GLU A 233 -26.88 0.00 18.84
CA GLU A 233 -27.42 0.86 17.78
C GLU A 233 -26.32 1.36 16.84
N SER A 234 -26.44 1.13 15.52
CA SER A 234 -25.42 1.57 14.56
C SER A 234 -25.96 2.39 13.38
N ALA A 235 -27.29 2.44 13.22
CA ALA A 235 -27.97 3.02 12.07
C ALA A 235 -29.10 3.95 12.52
N ASP A 236 -29.30 5.02 11.75
CA ASP A 236 -30.32 6.07 11.92
C ASP A 236 -30.82 6.39 10.50
N SER A 237 -31.75 5.56 10.02
CA SER A 237 -32.12 5.50 8.60
C SER A 237 -32.81 6.77 8.10
N ASP A 238 -33.57 7.46 8.96
CA ASP A 238 -34.25 8.72 8.66
C ASP A 238 -33.52 9.97 9.19
N GLY A 239 -32.57 9.81 10.11
CA GLY A 239 -31.76 10.88 10.68
C GLY A 239 -32.48 11.65 11.80
N ASP A 240 -33.45 11.04 12.47
CA ASP A 240 -34.21 11.66 13.56
C ASP A 240 -33.47 11.62 14.92
N GLY A 241 -32.46 10.75 15.03
CA GLY A 241 -31.61 10.57 16.19
C GLY A 241 -32.07 9.49 17.18
N LEU A 242 -33.06 8.68 16.82
CA LEU A 242 -33.35 7.36 17.38
C LEU A 242 -32.66 6.31 16.50
N GLY A 243 -32.10 5.27 17.11
CA GLY A 243 -31.46 4.20 16.35
C GLY A 243 -32.49 3.20 15.84
N ASP A 244 -32.26 2.63 14.66
CA ASP A 244 -33.17 1.69 13.98
C ASP A 244 -33.59 0.49 14.87
N ASN A 245 -32.84 0.09 15.92
CA ASN A 245 -33.28 -0.99 16.81
C ASN A 245 -34.26 -0.52 17.91
N GLU A 246 -34.32 0.78 18.23
CA GLU A 246 -35.31 1.38 19.14
C GLU A 246 -36.43 2.12 18.38
N ASP A 247 -36.18 2.56 17.15
CA ASP A 247 -37.14 3.22 16.29
C ASP A 247 -38.18 2.23 15.72
N THR A 248 -39.36 2.75 15.43
CA THR A 248 -40.51 2.02 14.89
C THR A 248 -41.02 2.64 13.58
N ASP A 249 -40.35 3.66 13.07
CA ASP A 249 -40.68 4.46 11.87
C ASP A 249 -39.38 4.90 11.15
N ASP A 250 -38.46 3.95 10.90
CA ASP A 250 -37.09 4.16 10.38
C ASP A 250 -37.01 4.94 9.04
N ASP A 251 -38.14 5.21 8.37
CA ASP A 251 -38.21 5.94 7.10
C ASP A 251 -38.92 7.31 7.16
N ASP A 252 -39.38 7.74 8.35
CA ASP A 252 -40.12 8.99 8.63
C ASP A 252 -41.29 9.24 7.66
N ASP A 253 -42.02 8.20 7.26
CA ASP A 253 -43.25 8.34 6.48
C ASP A 253 -44.48 8.68 7.35
N GLY A 254 -44.32 8.54 8.67
CA GLY A 254 -45.25 8.95 9.71
C GLY A 254 -46.15 7.83 10.22
N PHE A 255 -45.82 6.57 9.95
CA PHE A 255 -46.56 5.38 10.38
C PHE A 255 -45.69 4.42 11.20
N ASP A 256 -46.00 4.32 12.50
CA ASP A 256 -45.29 3.42 13.44
C ASP A 256 -45.69 1.96 13.14
N ALA A 257 -44.70 1.11 12.82
CA ALA A 257 -44.91 -0.29 12.50
C ALA A 257 -45.69 -1.04 13.59
N VAL A 258 -45.50 -0.73 14.88
CA VAL A 258 -46.22 -1.37 15.99
C VAL A 258 -47.65 -0.83 16.14
N ALA A 259 -47.86 0.46 15.91
CA ALA A 259 -49.16 1.11 16.14
C ALA A 259 -50.13 0.96 14.95
N ASP A 260 -49.63 0.99 13.72
CA ASP A 260 -50.42 1.24 12.52
C ASP A 260 -50.61 0.02 11.60
N GLY A 261 -49.95 -1.11 11.88
CA GLY A 261 -50.18 -2.40 11.19
C GLY A 261 -49.66 -3.62 11.97
N GLY A 262 -48.81 -3.41 12.98
CA GLY A 262 -48.03 -4.48 13.59
C GLY A 262 -46.93 -4.95 12.64
N SER A 263 -46.56 -6.23 12.72
CA SER A 263 -45.51 -6.84 11.88
C SER A 263 -45.82 -6.90 10.37
N ASP A 264 -46.85 -6.19 9.92
CA ASP A 264 -47.35 -6.15 8.54
C ASP A 264 -46.94 -4.88 7.81
N CYS A 265 -46.66 -3.78 8.54
CA CYS A 265 -45.98 -2.63 7.96
C CYS A 265 -44.46 -2.78 8.09
N ASP A 266 -43.76 -2.31 7.07
CA ASP A 266 -42.31 -2.30 6.94
C ASP A 266 -41.83 -0.88 7.24
N ASP A 267 -41.31 -0.68 8.46
CA ASP A 267 -40.75 0.58 8.97
C ASP A 267 -39.54 1.07 8.17
N THR A 268 -38.95 0.21 7.32
CA THR A 268 -37.79 0.57 6.48
C THR A 268 -38.18 1.01 5.07
N ASN A 269 -39.47 1.04 4.73
CA ASN A 269 -39.94 1.25 3.37
C ASN A 269 -41.21 2.10 3.26
N ALA A 270 -41.00 3.38 2.93
CA ALA A 270 -42.06 4.40 2.87
C ALA A 270 -43.13 4.17 1.80
N ALA A 271 -43.03 3.07 1.03
CA ALA A 271 -44.06 2.61 0.10
C ALA A 271 -44.98 1.51 0.68
N VAL A 272 -44.74 1.07 1.91
CA VAL A 272 -45.49 0.04 2.62
C VAL A 272 -46.04 0.63 3.92
N ASN A 273 -47.20 1.27 3.82
CA ASN A 273 -47.86 1.93 4.93
C ASN A 273 -49.38 1.96 4.73
N PRO A 274 -50.19 2.22 5.78
CA PRO A 274 -51.65 2.13 5.69
C PRO A 274 -52.34 3.07 4.70
N ASP A 275 -51.65 4.12 4.24
CA ASP A 275 -52.15 5.06 3.25
C ASP A 275 -51.60 4.77 1.83
N ALA A 276 -50.74 3.76 1.68
CA ALA A 276 -50.18 3.36 0.41
C ALA A 276 -51.25 2.77 -0.53
N ALA A 277 -50.96 2.81 -1.82
CA ALA A 277 -51.85 2.25 -2.83
C ALA A 277 -51.37 0.87 -3.25
N GLU A 278 -52.25 -0.12 -3.17
CA GLU A 278 -51.99 -1.48 -3.63
C GLU A 278 -51.50 -1.54 -5.09
N ILE A 279 -50.40 -2.27 -5.29
CA ILE A 279 -49.84 -2.58 -6.61
C ILE A 279 -49.86 -4.09 -6.86
N PHE A 280 -50.02 -4.48 -8.13
CA PHE A 280 -50.22 -5.88 -8.54
C PHE A 280 -48.92 -6.69 -8.53
N ASP A 281 -48.27 -6.84 -7.39
CA ASP A 281 -47.01 -7.56 -7.23
C ASP A 281 -47.03 -8.62 -6.12
N LEU A 282 -48.19 -8.83 -5.48
CA LEU A 282 -48.42 -9.77 -4.38
C LEU A 282 -47.81 -9.34 -3.04
N ALA A 283 -47.32 -8.11 -2.93
CA ALA A 283 -47.08 -7.48 -1.64
C ALA A 283 -48.41 -7.01 -1.02
N ASP A 284 -48.37 -6.75 0.28
CA ASP A 284 -49.39 -6.06 1.04
C ASP A 284 -48.81 -4.66 1.29
N ASN A 285 -49.13 -3.71 0.42
CA ASN A 285 -48.54 -2.38 0.47
C ASN A 285 -49.26 -1.48 1.47
N ASP A 286 -50.56 -1.70 1.69
CA ASP A 286 -51.39 -0.93 2.60
C ASP A 286 -51.55 -1.55 4.02
N CYS A 287 -50.77 -2.60 4.31
CA CYS A 287 -50.70 -3.28 5.60
C CYS A 287 -52.07 -3.71 6.18
N ASP A 288 -53.06 -4.03 5.34
CA ASP A 288 -54.41 -4.39 5.81
C ASP A 288 -54.53 -5.89 6.18
N GLY A 289 -53.44 -6.64 6.02
CA GLY A 289 -53.33 -8.07 6.25
C GLY A 289 -53.78 -8.92 5.05
N VAL A 290 -53.98 -8.30 3.89
CA VAL A 290 -54.41 -8.93 2.64
C VAL A 290 -53.53 -8.48 1.47
N ALA A 291 -52.46 -9.24 1.20
CA ALA A 291 -51.74 -9.15 -0.07
C ALA A 291 -52.70 -9.12 -1.28
N ASP A 292 -52.71 -8.02 -2.05
CA ASP A 292 -53.67 -7.85 -3.13
C ASP A 292 -53.28 -8.75 -4.32
N LEU A 293 -54.00 -9.87 -4.44
CA LEU A 293 -54.04 -10.72 -5.63
C LEU A 293 -54.80 -10.04 -6.78
N GLY A 294 -54.67 -8.73 -6.95
CA GLY A 294 -55.23 -7.99 -8.05
C GLY A 294 -56.70 -8.27 -8.35
N MET A 295 -57.47 -8.61 -7.32
CA MET A 295 -58.89 -8.82 -7.46
C MET A 295 -59.56 -8.11 -6.31
N ASP A 296 -59.83 -6.83 -6.55
CA ASP A 296 -60.88 -6.06 -5.92
C ASP A 296 -62.18 -6.90 -5.89
N LEU A 297 -62.31 -7.72 -4.84
CA LEU A 297 -63.57 -8.20 -4.32
C LEU A 297 -64.09 -7.15 -3.34
N GLY A 298 -64.01 -5.87 -3.72
CA GLY A 298 -64.78 -4.77 -3.19
C GLY A 298 -66.26 -5.06 -3.41
N ASP A 299 -66.78 -5.90 -2.51
CA ASP A 299 -68.07 -5.78 -1.86
C ASP A 299 -68.43 -7.15 -1.25
N SER A 300 -67.91 -7.41 -0.04
CA SER A 300 -68.39 -8.51 0.81
C SER A 300 -69.85 -8.33 1.28
N THR A 301 -70.56 -7.29 0.82
CA THR A 301 -72.02 -7.16 0.92
C THR A 301 -72.79 -7.35 -0.41
N SER A 302 -72.12 -7.69 -1.51
CA SER A 302 -72.77 -8.24 -2.70
C SER A 302 -72.22 -9.60 -3.10
N VAL A 303 -72.52 -10.59 -2.25
CA VAL A 303 -73.08 -11.85 -2.75
C VAL A 303 -74.45 -11.52 -3.39
N GLY A 304 -74.39 -10.78 -4.49
CA GLY A 304 -75.50 -10.45 -5.34
C GLY A 304 -75.97 -11.76 -5.94
N THR A 305 -77.07 -12.28 -5.39
CA THR A 305 -77.88 -13.31 -6.04
C THR A 305 -77.97 -12.98 -7.52
N GLY A 306 -77.36 -13.84 -8.33
CA GLY A 306 -76.76 -13.48 -9.60
C GLY A 306 -77.50 -12.44 -10.43
N LYS A 307 -76.84 -11.32 -10.71
CA LYS A 307 -76.90 -10.56 -11.97
C LYS A 307 -75.59 -9.77 -12.08
N ASN A 308 -74.96 -9.86 -13.24
CA ASN A 308 -73.92 -8.96 -13.76
C ASN A 308 -72.44 -9.37 -13.57
N MET A 309 -72.08 -10.57 -14.05
CA MET A 309 -70.80 -10.70 -14.77
C MET A 309 -71.10 -10.49 -16.25
N TYR A 310 -71.09 -9.23 -16.68
CA TYR A 310 -71.05 -8.86 -18.09
C TYR A 310 -69.67 -8.25 -18.33
N ASP A 311 -68.75 -9.06 -18.84
CA ASP A 311 -67.49 -8.56 -19.37
C ASP A 311 -67.34 -8.96 -20.85
N SER A 312 -66.70 -8.06 -21.58
CA SER A 312 -66.46 -7.75 -22.98
C SER A 312 -66.43 -8.89 -24.04
N LEU A 313 -66.44 -10.17 -23.67
CA LEU A 313 -66.28 -11.30 -24.60
C LEU A 313 -67.58 -12.08 -24.89
N GLY A 314 -68.69 -11.70 -24.25
CA GLY A 314 -70.01 -12.20 -24.62
C GLY A 314 -70.27 -13.68 -24.28
N PHE A 315 -69.58 -14.27 -23.30
CA PHE A 315 -69.92 -15.58 -22.74
C PHE A 315 -69.95 -15.51 -21.20
N LYS A 316 -70.74 -16.39 -20.57
CA LYS A 316 -70.84 -16.53 -19.11
C LYS A 316 -69.90 -17.64 -18.65
N VAL A 317 -69.11 -17.40 -17.61
CA VAL A 317 -68.32 -18.45 -16.93
C VAL A 317 -68.84 -18.64 -15.51
N ALA A 318 -68.89 -19.87 -15.03
CA ALA A 318 -69.20 -20.19 -13.64
C ALA A 318 -68.29 -21.33 -13.16
N PHE A 319 -67.78 -21.22 -11.94
CA PHE A 319 -67.08 -22.30 -11.26
C PHE A 319 -68.10 -23.30 -10.72
N ILE A 320 -67.91 -24.59 -11.00
CA ILE A 320 -68.84 -25.65 -10.63
C ILE A 320 -68.26 -26.64 -9.61
N GLY A 321 -67.09 -26.33 -9.04
CA GLY A 321 -66.34 -27.22 -8.15
C GLY A 321 -65.57 -28.29 -8.93
N ASP A 322 -64.88 -29.19 -8.22
CA ASP A 322 -64.19 -30.34 -8.82
C ASP A 322 -65.20 -31.43 -9.16
N VAL A 323 -65.70 -31.40 -10.39
CA VAL A 323 -66.70 -32.35 -10.90
C VAL A 323 -66.03 -33.65 -11.35
N ASN A 324 -64.77 -33.58 -11.77
CA ASN A 324 -64.05 -34.70 -12.36
C ASN A 324 -63.22 -35.51 -11.33
N GLY A 325 -62.93 -34.93 -10.15
CA GLY A 325 -62.24 -35.55 -9.02
C GLY A 325 -60.71 -35.47 -9.09
N ASP A 326 -60.14 -34.55 -9.87
CA ASP A 326 -58.68 -34.38 -10.03
C ASP A 326 -58.04 -33.45 -8.99
N GLY A 327 -58.85 -32.87 -8.10
CA GLY A 327 -58.41 -31.96 -7.04
C GLY A 327 -58.39 -30.48 -7.45
N TYR A 328 -58.78 -30.14 -8.68
CA TYR A 328 -58.88 -28.75 -9.15
C TYR A 328 -60.32 -28.35 -9.43
N ALA A 329 -60.65 -27.06 -9.24
CA ALA A 329 -61.98 -26.57 -9.51
C ALA A 329 -62.25 -26.51 -11.03
N ASP A 330 -63.31 -27.17 -11.50
CA ASP A 330 -63.73 -27.11 -12.90
C ASP A 330 -64.52 -25.82 -13.18
N MET A 331 -64.43 -25.36 -14.43
CA MET A 331 -65.16 -24.19 -14.94
C MET A 331 -66.11 -24.58 -16.07
N ALA A 332 -67.30 -23.99 -16.07
CA ALA A 332 -68.26 -24.08 -17.16
C ALA A 332 -68.41 -22.72 -17.84
N ALA A 333 -68.25 -22.68 -19.16
CA ALA A 333 -68.49 -21.50 -19.98
C ALA A 333 -69.68 -21.72 -20.93
N SER A 334 -70.53 -20.71 -21.10
CA SER A 334 -71.65 -20.73 -22.04
C SER A 334 -71.72 -19.44 -22.85
N ALA A 335 -71.79 -19.53 -24.17
CA ALA A 335 -72.10 -18.39 -25.04
C ALA A 335 -73.64 -18.22 -25.16
N PRO A 336 -74.16 -16.99 -25.31
CA PRO A 336 -75.57 -16.75 -25.54
C PRO A 336 -75.96 -17.33 -26.90
N TYR A 337 -77.06 -18.08 -26.91
CA TYR A 337 -77.68 -18.60 -28.11
C TYR A 337 -78.37 -17.43 -28.83
N ASN A 338 -77.76 -16.90 -29.89
CA ASN A 338 -78.45 -16.02 -30.83
C ASN A 338 -79.03 -16.90 -31.94
N ASP A 339 -80.36 -16.99 -32.00
CA ASP A 339 -81.14 -17.62 -33.08
C ASP A 339 -81.22 -16.68 -34.30
#